data_AF-A0A3N5I2J1-F1
#
_entry.id   AF-A0A3N5I2J1-F1
#
_cell.length_a   1.000
_cell.length_b   1.000
_cell.length_c   1.000
_cell.angle_alpha   90.00
_cell.angle_beta   90.00
_cell.angle_gamma   90.00
#
_symmetry.space_group_name_H-M   'P 1'
#
loop_
_entity.id
_entity.type
_entity.pdbx_description
1 polymer ?
#
loop_
_entity_poly.entity_id
_entity_poly.type
_entity_poly.pdbx_seq_one_letter_code
_entity_poly.pdbx_strand_id
1 'polypeptide(L)'
;WQAGEITIQGKGNRTTRLPLPPDVGQAIAAYLKKDRPACSTRHVFIRLKAPRRGFANSEAISTLVARTLKKADIDSPHTGAHLFRHTLATQMLRQGASLIDVAHLLRHRSLNTTTLYAKVDLMALQPLAQPWPGGAA
;
A
#
# COMPACT_ATOMS: atom_id res chain seq x y z
N TRP A 1 2.97 -0.37 23.23
CA TRP A 1 1.80 -0.13 22.36
C TRP A 1 0.57 -0.57 23.10
N GLN A 2 -0.47 0.26 23.19
CA GLN A 2 -1.66 -0.07 23.98
C GLN A 2 -2.85 -0.49 23.12
N ALA A 3 -2.98 0.02 21.88
CA ALA A 3 -4.15 -0.23 21.04
C ALA A 3 -3.88 -1.01 19.73
N GLY A 4 -2.62 -1.24 19.35
CA GLY A 4 -2.30 -1.97 18.11
C GLY A 4 -2.71 -1.24 16.82
N GLU A 5 -2.64 0.08 16.82
CA GLU A 5 -3.11 0.91 15.70
C GLU A 5 -2.09 1.97 15.28
N ILE A 6 -2.23 2.45 14.05
CA ILE A 6 -1.47 3.55 13.48
C ILE A 6 -2.40 4.65 12.99
N THR A 7 -2.02 5.89 13.29
CA THR A 7 -2.70 7.09 12.82
C THR A 7 -1.97 7.63 11.61
N ILE A 8 -2.65 7.69 10.46
CA ILE A 8 -2.11 8.23 9.22
C ILE A 8 -2.78 9.57 8.90
N GLN A 9 -1.98 10.63 8.85
CA GLN A 9 -2.41 11.94 8.39
C GLN A 9 -2.18 12.04 6.88
N GLY A 10 -3.23 12.35 6.13
CA GLY A 10 -3.22 12.46 4.67
C GLY A 10 -3.41 13.90 4.19
N LYS A 11 -3.51 14.05 2.86
CA LYS A 11 -3.82 15.33 2.22
C LYS A 11 -5.14 15.90 2.77
N GLY A 12 -5.15 17.21 3.03
CA GLY A 12 -6.32 17.91 3.58
C GLY A 12 -6.54 17.69 5.08
N ASN A 13 -5.46 17.44 5.84
CA ASN A 13 -5.49 17.26 7.30
C ASN A 13 -6.38 16.11 7.77
N ARG A 14 -6.61 15.11 6.91
CA ARG A 14 -7.46 13.97 7.23
C ARG A 14 -6.69 12.92 7.99
N THR A 15 -7.21 12.57 9.16
CA THR A 15 -6.62 11.58 10.05
C THR A 15 -7.43 10.30 9.98
N THR A 16 -6.75 9.18 9.74
CA THR A 16 -7.38 7.85 9.71
C THR A 16 -6.60 6.93 10.64
N ARG A 17 -7.30 6.23 11.52
CA ARG A 17 -6.73 5.16 12.35
C ARG A 17 -6.88 3.85 11.59
N LEU A 18 -5.80 3.09 11.49
CA LEU A 18 -5.79 1.76 10.88
C LEU A 18 -5.21 0.76 11.88
N PRO A 19 -5.68 -0.50 11.85
CA PRO A 19 -5.02 -1.56 12.59
C PRO A 19 -3.57 -1.66 12.11
N LEU A 20 -2.65 -1.83 13.04
CA LEU A 20 -1.25 -2.03 12.75
C LEU A 20 -0.90 -3.49 13.02
N PRO A 21 -0.69 -4.31 11.99
CA PRO A 21 -0.42 -5.74 12.15
C PRO A 21 0.74 -6.02 13.11
N PRO A 22 0.67 -7.10 13.92
CA PRO A 22 1.67 -7.39 14.94
C PRO A 22 3.10 -7.54 14.39
N ASP A 23 3.23 -8.19 13.23
CA ASP A 23 4.48 -8.38 12.49
C ASP A 23 5.09 -7.03 12.05
N VAL A 24 4.27 -6.12 11.51
CA VAL A 24 4.69 -4.77 11.15
C VAL A 24 5.13 -3.99 12.39
N GLY A 25 4.41 -4.14 13.50
CA GLY A 25 4.79 -3.52 14.77
C GLY A 25 6.11 -4.00 15.32
N GLN A 26 6.34 -5.31 15.26
CA GLN A 26 7.60 -5.91 15.65
C GLN A 26 8.76 -5.42 14.77
N ALA A 27 8.55 -5.32 13.45
CA ALA A 27 9.55 -4.79 12.53
C ALA A 27 9.90 -3.33 12.83
N ILE A 28 8.90 -2.47 13.07
CA ILE A 28 9.14 -1.07 13.47
C ILE A 28 9.88 -1.00 14.80
N ALA A 29 9.49 -1.80 15.79
CA ALA A 29 10.15 -1.83 17.10
C ALA A 29 11.61 -2.29 17.00
N ALA A 30 11.90 -3.30 16.17
CA ALA A 30 13.26 -3.76 15.90
C ALA A 30 14.11 -2.65 15.28
N TYR A 31 13.57 -1.98 14.25
CA TYR A 31 14.23 -0.84 13.61
C TYR A 31 14.53 0.28 14.62
N LEU A 32 13.54 0.68 15.44
CA LEU A 32 13.72 1.75 16.42
C LEU A 32 14.75 1.44 17.50
N LYS A 33 14.88 0.16 17.90
CA LYS A 33 15.79 -0.26 18.97
C LYS A 33 17.20 -0.58 18.49
N LYS A 34 17.35 -1.12 17.29
CA LYS A 34 18.62 -1.71 16.81
C LYS A 34 19.26 -0.93 15.67
N ASP A 35 18.44 -0.44 14.73
CA ASP A 35 18.95 0.02 13.43
C ASP A 35 18.90 1.55 13.28
N ARG A 36 17.93 2.22 13.91
CA ARG A 36 17.72 3.67 13.79
C ARG A 36 18.78 4.44 14.57
N PRO A 37 19.66 5.21 13.90
CA PRO A 37 20.65 6.00 14.60
C PRO A 37 20.02 7.11 15.43
N ALA A 38 20.68 7.48 16.53
CA ALA A 38 20.30 8.64 17.33
C ALA A 38 20.31 9.92 16.47
N CYS A 39 19.23 10.69 16.56
CA CYS A 39 19.02 11.93 15.83
C CYS A 39 17.93 12.78 16.52
N SER A 40 17.91 14.08 16.24
CA SER A 40 16.98 15.03 16.85
C SER A 40 15.57 15.02 16.25
N THR A 41 15.35 14.29 15.16
CA THR A 41 14.06 14.30 14.45
C THR A 41 13.06 13.30 15.04
N ARG A 42 11.77 13.71 15.04
CA ARG A 42 10.64 12.85 15.44
C ARG A 42 10.16 11.89 14.34
N HIS A 43 10.69 11.99 13.12
CA HIS A 43 10.34 11.06 12.04
C HIS A 43 10.74 9.63 12.42
N VAL A 44 9.81 8.68 12.27
CA VAL A 44 10.09 7.25 12.51
C VAL A 44 11.22 6.81 11.58
N PHE A 45 10.98 6.86 10.27
CA PHE A 45 11.97 6.48 9.27
C PHE A 45 12.86 7.66 8.87
N ILE A 46 14.17 7.43 8.87
CA ILE A 46 15.20 8.42 8.54
C ILE A 46 16.22 7.87 7.56
N ARG A 47 16.92 8.76 6.85
CA ARG A 47 18.08 8.38 6.05
C ARG A 47 19.28 8.04 6.94
N LEU A 48 20.07 7.04 6.53
CA LEU A 48 21.28 6.61 7.24
C LEU A 48 22.45 7.59 7.08
N LYS A 49 22.59 8.21 5.88
CA LYS A 49 23.63 9.20 5.60
C LYS A 49 23.30 10.55 6.25
N ALA A 50 24.31 11.22 6.79
CA ALA A 50 24.18 12.56 7.34
C ALA A 50 23.75 13.57 6.26
N PRO A 51 23.02 14.65 6.62
CA PRO A 51 22.40 14.88 7.93
C PRO A 51 21.23 13.94 8.22
N ARG A 52 21.18 13.25 9.37
CA ARG A 52 20.15 12.23 9.67
C ARG A 52 18.77 12.86 9.89
N ARG A 53 17.93 12.85 8.85
CA ARG A 53 16.57 13.43 8.81
C ARG A 53 15.59 12.51 8.10
N GLY A 54 14.31 12.86 8.11
CA GLY A 54 13.28 12.16 7.32
C GLY A 54 13.56 12.19 5.82
N PHE A 55 12.88 11.33 5.07
CA PHE A 55 12.97 11.34 3.60
C PHE A 55 12.42 12.65 3.02
N ALA A 56 13.04 13.14 1.94
CA ALA A 56 12.62 14.38 1.30
C ALA A 56 11.30 14.21 0.53
N ASN A 57 11.11 13.05 -0.08
CA ASN A 57 9.95 12.71 -0.90
C ASN A 57 9.74 11.18 -0.89
N SER A 58 8.69 10.73 -1.58
CA SER A 58 8.37 9.31 -1.74
C SER A 58 9.30 8.56 -2.69
N GLU A 59 10.09 9.26 -3.51
CA GLU A 59 10.97 8.64 -4.52
C GLU A 59 12.02 7.75 -3.85
N ALA A 60 12.57 8.18 -2.71
CA ALA A 60 13.53 7.37 -1.95
C ALA A 60 12.97 5.98 -1.60
N ILE A 61 11.69 5.91 -1.22
CA ILE A 61 11.01 4.65 -0.92
C ILE A 61 10.75 3.87 -2.21
N SER A 62 10.26 4.53 -3.26
CA SER A 62 10.02 3.87 -4.55
C SER A 62 11.31 3.27 -5.14
N THR A 63 12.44 3.98 -5.09
CA THR A 63 13.74 3.49 -5.53
C THR A 63 14.22 2.32 -4.66
N LEU A 64 14.02 2.39 -3.34
CA LEU A 64 14.35 1.28 -2.44
C LEU A 64 13.57 0.02 -2.84
N VAL A 65 12.25 0.14 -3.00
CA VAL A 65 11.38 -0.97 -3.39
C VAL A 65 11.78 -1.54 -4.74
N ALA A 66 12.01 -0.69 -5.75
CA ALA A 66 12.44 -1.15 -7.08
C ALA A 66 13.76 -1.93 -7.04
N ARG A 67 14.74 -1.48 -6.23
CA ARG A 67 16.00 -2.19 -6.04
C ARG A 67 15.81 -3.53 -5.34
N THR A 68 14.92 -3.60 -4.36
CA THR A 68 14.64 -4.85 -3.63
C THR A 68 13.94 -5.87 -4.54
N LEU A 69 12.98 -5.45 -5.36
CA LEU A 69 12.32 -6.32 -6.34
C LEU A 69 13.34 -6.91 -7.33
N LYS A 70 14.23 -6.07 -7.87
CA LYS A 70 15.29 -6.52 -8.77
C LYS A 70 16.23 -7.53 -8.10
N LYS A 71 16.55 -7.33 -6.82
CA LYS A 71 17.40 -8.28 -6.07
C LYS A 71 16.70 -9.61 -5.77
N ALA A 72 15.38 -9.58 -5.65
CA ALA A 72 14.56 -10.75 -5.39
C ALA A 72 14.13 -11.50 -6.66
N ASP A 73 14.57 -11.02 -7.85
CA ASP A 73 14.18 -11.55 -9.16
C ASP A 73 12.66 -11.55 -9.40
N ILE A 74 11.98 -10.52 -8.87
CA ILE A 74 10.54 -10.35 -9.05
C ILE A 74 10.29 -9.40 -10.21
N ASP A 75 9.80 -9.93 -11.32
CA ASP A 75 9.30 -9.12 -12.43
C ASP A 75 7.86 -8.66 -12.15
N SER A 76 7.61 -7.37 -12.31
CA SER A 76 6.31 -6.77 -12.02
C SER A 76 6.06 -5.60 -12.97
N PRO A 77 4.86 -5.50 -13.57
CA PRO A 77 4.49 -4.39 -14.44
C PRO A 77 4.41 -3.06 -13.69
N HIS A 78 4.27 -3.09 -12.36
CA HIS A 78 4.30 -1.92 -11.51
C HIS A 78 5.60 -1.84 -10.74
N THR A 79 6.23 -0.67 -10.72
CA THR A 79 7.49 -0.43 -10.03
C THR A 79 7.31 0.49 -8.81
N GLY A 80 8.22 0.35 -7.85
CA GLY A 80 8.27 1.20 -6.66
C GLY A 80 7.12 0.96 -5.66
N ALA A 81 6.87 1.95 -4.80
CA ALA A 81 5.99 1.77 -3.63
C ALA A 81 4.50 1.60 -4.00
N HIS A 82 4.08 2.00 -5.21
CA HIS A 82 2.71 1.83 -5.67
C HIS A 82 2.33 0.36 -5.89
N LEU A 83 3.32 -0.52 -6.14
CA LEU A 83 3.10 -1.96 -6.28
C LEU A 83 2.41 -2.56 -5.04
N PHE A 84 2.81 -2.14 -3.83
CA PHE A 84 2.20 -2.64 -2.61
C PHE A 84 0.71 -2.31 -2.52
N ARG A 85 0.32 -1.09 -2.90
CA ARG A 85 -1.09 -0.69 -2.95
C ARG A 85 -1.88 -1.50 -3.97
N HIS A 86 -1.31 -1.69 -5.15
CA HIS A 86 -1.93 -2.48 -6.21
C HIS A 86 -2.13 -3.95 -5.78
N THR A 87 -1.09 -4.54 -5.19
CA THR A 87 -1.13 -5.94 -4.72
C THR A 87 -2.19 -6.11 -3.65
N LEU A 88 -2.22 -5.23 -2.65
CA LEU A 88 -3.21 -5.27 -1.57
C LEU A 88 -4.65 -5.13 -2.11
N ALA A 89 -4.91 -4.14 -2.96
CA ALA A 89 -6.25 -3.97 -3.55
C ALA A 89 -6.69 -5.18 -4.36
N THR A 90 -5.79 -5.71 -5.20
CA THR A 90 -6.08 -6.88 -6.03
C THR A 90 -6.37 -8.11 -5.17
N GLN A 91 -5.58 -8.34 -4.11
CA GLN A 91 -5.81 -9.45 -3.18
C GLN A 91 -7.12 -9.32 -2.43
N MET A 92 -7.47 -8.13 -1.96
CA MET A 92 -8.75 -7.88 -1.28
C MET A 92 -9.94 -8.16 -2.21
N LEU A 93 -9.89 -7.67 -3.46
CA LEU A 93 -10.95 -7.93 -4.44
C LEU A 93 -11.11 -9.43 -4.73
N ARG A 94 -9.99 -10.13 -4.94
CA ARG A 94 -10.00 -11.60 -5.14
C ARG A 94 -10.54 -12.37 -3.94
N GLN A 95 -10.45 -11.81 -2.74
CA GLN A 95 -11.02 -12.38 -1.50
C GLN A 95 -12.49 -11.98 -1.31
N GLY A 96 -13.10 -11.27 -2.27
CA GLY A 96 -14.50 -10.86 -2.24
C GLY A 96 -14.77 -9.55 -1.51
N ALA A 97 -13.75 -8.76 -1.14
CA ALA A 97 -13.96 -7.45 -0.54
C ALA A 97 -14.64 -6.50 -1.52
N SER A 98 -15.52 -5.62 -1.02
CA SER A 98 -16.17 -4.64 -1.87
C SER A 98 -15.19 -3.54 -2.32
N LEU A 99 -15.48 -2.88 -3.44
CA LEU A 99 -14.71 -1.69 -3.86
C LEU A 99 -14.73 -0.56 -2.82
N ILE A 100 -15.77 -0.51 -1.97
CA ILE A 100 -15.88 0.45 -0.88
C ILE A 100 -14.87 0.12 0.22
N ASP A 101 -14.75 -1.15 0.61
CA ASP A 101 -13.80 -1.60 1.63
C ASP A 101 -12.35 -1.34 1.19
N VAL A 102 -12.06 -1.63 -0.08
CA VAL A 102 -10.74 -1.34 -0.68
C VAL A 102 -10.48 0.16 -0.70
N ALA A 103 -11.46 0.98 -1.09
CA ALA A 103 -11.32 2.43 -1.12
C ALA A 103 -11.09 3.02 0.28
N HIS A 104 -11.78 2.48 1.29
CA HIS A 104 -11.61 2.89 2.69
C HIS A 104 -10.21 2.55 3.20
N LEU A 105 -9.73 1.32 2.98
CA LEU A 105 -8.41 0.90 3.42
C LEU A 105 -7.29 1.68 2.71
N LEU A 106 -7.40 1.88 1.39
CA LEU A 106 -6.43 2.66 0.61
C LEU A 106 -6.60 4.17 0.77
N ARG A 107 -7.65 4.61 1.46
CA ARG A 107 -7.97 6.03 1.73
C ARG A 107 -8.15 6.83 0.46
N HIS A 108 -8.77 6.23 -0.55
CA HIS A 108 -9.07 6.85 -1.83
C HIS A 108 -10.22 7.84 -1.71
N ARG A 109 -10.04 9.05 -2.28
CA ARG A 109 -11.08 10.10 -2.26
C ARG A 109 -12.22 9.82 -3.25
N SER A 110 -11.90 9.16 -4.36
CA SER A 110 -12.85 8.85 -5.41
C SER A 110 -12.83 7.35 -5.65
N LEU A 111 -14.03 6.75 -5.71
CA LEU A 111 -14.19 5.37 -6.11
C LEU A 111 -13.60 5.12 -7.51
N ASN A 112 -13.54 6.13 -8.39
CA ASN A 112 -12.91 6.01 -9.70
C ASN A 112 -11.41 5.65 -9.63
N THR A 113 -10.71 6.03 -8.56
CA THR A 113 -9.31 5.60 -8.36
C THR A 113 -9.20 4.15 -7.90
N THR A 114 -10.26 3.62 -7.28
CA THR A 114 -10.37 2.22 -6.86
C THR A 114 -10.92 1.32 -7.96
N THR A 115 -11.77 1.83 -8.85
CA THR A 115 -12.30 1.07 -10.01
C THR A 115 -11.20 0.66 -10.98
N LEU A 116 -10.04 1.32 -10.97
CA LEU A 116 -8.85 0.85 -11.68
C LEU A 116 -8.46 -0.58 -11.28
N TYR A 117 -8.70 -0.97 -10.02
CA TYR A 117 -8.48 -2.32 -9.51
C TYR A 117 -9.62 -3.30 -9.84
N ALA A 118 -10.82 -2.82 -10.19
CA ALA A 118 -11.91 -3.73 -10.57
C ALA A 118 -11.60 -4.50 -11.86
N LYS A 119 -10.81 -3.91 -12.76
CA LYS A 119 -10.39 -4.54 -14.02
C LYS A 119 -9.55 -5.81 -13.82
N VAL A 120 -8.98 -6.01 -12.64
CA VAL A 120 -8.03 -7.11 -12.38
C VAL A 120 -8.75 -8.39 -11.95
N ASP A 121 -10.05 -8.34 -11.67
CA ASP A 121 -10.84 -9.50 -11.26
C ASP A 121 -11.83 -9.93 -12.36
N LEU A 122 -11.29 -10.53 -13.42
CA LEU A 122 -12.08 -11.07 -14.52
C LEU A 122 -13.04 -12.17 -14.06
N MET A 123 -12.71 -12.93 -13.00
CA MET A 123 -13.57 -13.98 -12.47
C MET A 123 -14.79 -13.41 -11.75
N ALA A 124 -14.63 -12.36 -10.94
CA ALA A 124 -15.76 -11.66 -10.33
C ALA A 124 -16.62 -10.91 -11.34
N LEU A 125 -16.03 -10.48 -12.48
CA LEU A 125 -16.76 -9.79 -13.57
C LEU A 125 -17.52 -10.74 -14.50
N GLN A 126 -17.07 -11.99 -14.65
CA GLN A 126 -17.67 -12.99 -15.52
C GLN A 126 -19.18 -13.23 -15.26
N PRO A 127 -19.69 -13.37 -14.03
CA PRO A 127 -21.13 -13.51 -13.78
C PRO A 127 -21.95 -12.23 -14.00
N LEU A 128 -21.30 -11.06 -14.12
CA LEU A 128 -21.97 -9.78 -14.42
C LEU A 128 -22.03 -9.50 -15.92
N ALA A 129 -21.33 -10.28 -16.73
CA ALA A 129 -21.35 -10.13 -18.18
C ALA A 129 -22.75 -10.44 -18.73
N GLN A 130 -23.32 -9.48 -19.44
CA GLN A 130 -24.57 -9.70 -20.15
C GLN A 130 -24.35 -10.67 -21.32
N PRO A 131 -25.36 -11.47 -21.71
CA PRO A 131 -25.28 -12.32 -22.88
C PRO A 131 -24.89 -11.50 -24.10
N TRP A 132 -23.98 -12.04 -24.92
CA TRP A 132 -23.60 -11.38 -26.17
C TRP A 132 -24.81 -11.34 -27.11
N PRO A 133 -25.28 -10.15 -27.56
CA PRO A 133 -26.52 -10.04 -28.32
C PRO A 133 -26.44 -10.57 -29.76
N GLY A 134 -25.27 -11.07 -30.20
CA GLY A 134 -25.02 -11.49 -31.59
C GLY A 134 -24.50 -12.91 -31.77
N GLY A 135 -24.70 -13.82 -30.81
CA GLY A 135 -24.36 -15.23 -30.99
C GLY A 135 -25.46 -15.94 -31.77
N ALA A 136 -25.18 -16.36 -33.00
CA ALA A 136 -26.07 -17.25 -33.75
C ALA A 136 -26.26 -18.57 -32.96
N ALA A 137 -27.51 -19.08 -33.01
CA ALA A 137 -28.00 -20.25 -32.29
C ALA A 137 -27.23 -21.55 -32.59
#